data_AF-A0AA46BL15-F1
#
_entry.id   AF-A0AA46BL15-F1
#
_cell.length_a   1.000
_cell.length_b   1.000
_cell.length_c   1.000
_cell.angle_alpha   90.00
_cell.angle_beta   90.00
_cell.angle_gamma   90.00
#
_symmetry.space_group_name_H-M   'P 1'
#
loop_
_entity.id
_entity.type
_entity.pdbx_description
1 polymer ?
#
loop_
_entity_poly.entity_id
_entity_poly.type
_entity_poly.pdbx_seq_one_letter_code
_entity_poly.pdbx_strand_id
1 'polypeptide(L)'
;MSFGLDGVQYEIDLSKENAEKLRASLQEWVEKARRAGGRRVAGRRTPGSGSGSGRRNDLNEIRQWGRENGFKVSDRGRVSREVEEAYDRAHN
;
A
#
# COMPACT_ATOMS: atom_id res chain seq x y z
N MET A 1 -8.36 -16.80 8.11
CA MET A 1 -8.26 -15.68 9.09
C MET A 1 -6.79 -15.37 9.30
N SER A 2 -6.39 -14.10 9.25
CA SER A 2 -4.99 -13.68 9.38
C SER A 2 -4.72 -12.96 10.70
N PHE A 3 -3.56 -13.19 11.29
CA PHE A 3 -3.06 -12.53 12.51
C PHE A 3 -1.52 -12.51 12.54
N GLY A 4 -0.91 -11.58 13.28
CA GLY A 4 0.55 -11.42 13.32
C GLY A 4 1.12 -11.52 14.73
N LEU A 5 2.32 -12.07 14.86
CA LEU A 5 3.09 -12.18 16.10
C LEU A 5 4.58 -12.02 15.76
N ASP A 6 5.29 -11.17 16.49
CA ASP A 6 6.74 -10.94 16.34
C ASP A 6 7.20 -10.67 14.89
N GLY A 7 6.38 -9.92 14.14
CA GLY A 7 6.67 -9.56 12.75
C GLY A 7 6.38 -10.66 11.73
N VAL A 8 5.92 -11.84 12.17
CA VAL A 8 5.50 -12.95 11.31
C VAL A 8 3.99 -12.92 11.12
N GLN A 9 3.53 -13.07 9.87
CA GLN A 9 2.13 -13.12 9.50
C GLN A 9 1.66 -14.57 9.38
N TYR A 10 0.63 -14.94 10.11
CA TYR A 10 -0.01 -16.26 10.07
C TYR A 10 -1.37 -16.19 9.38
N GLU A 11 -1.77 -17.31 8.80
CA GLU A 11 -3.10 -17.54 8.27
C GLU A 11 -3.60 -18.92 8.71
N ILE A 12 -4.87 -18.99 9.09
CA ILE A 12 -5.54 -20.21 9.52
C ILE A 12 -7.01 -20.19 9.11
N ASP A 13 -7.52 -21.31 8.61
CA ASP A 13 -8.94 -21.49 8.33
C ASP A 13 -9.68 -21.92 9.59
N LEU A 14 -10.62 -21.08 10.01
CA LEU A 14 -11.39 -21.26 11.23
C LEU A 14 -12.88 -21.30 10.90
N SER A 15 -13.61 -22.16 11.60
CA SER A 15 -15.05 -22.03 11.73
C SER A 15 -15.42 -20.68 12.39
N LYS A 16 -16.67 -20.26 12.26
CA LYS A 16 -17.17 -19.01 12.86
C LYS A 16 -16.89 -18.96 14.37
N GLU A 17 -17.20 -20.04 15.09
CA GLU A 17 -17.00 -20.15 16.53
C GLU A 17 -15.51 -20.02 16.91
N ASN A 18 -14.62 -20.71 16.20
CA ASN A 18 -13.19 -20.64 16.49
C ASN A 18 -12.59 -19.27 16.15
N ALA A 19 -13.10 -18.61 15.11
CA ALA A 19 -12.71 -17.24 14.79
C ALA A 19 -13.15 -16.25 15.89
N GLU A 20 -14.33 -16.45 16.51
CA GLU A 20 -14.79 -15.66 17.65
C GLU A 20 -13.90 -15.87 18.88
N LYS A 21 -13.55 -17.12 19.20
CA LYS A 21 -12.61 -17.45 20.29
C LYS A 21 -11.25 -16.77 20.10
N LEU A 22 -10.72 -16.77 18.88
CA LEU A 22 -9.44 -16.11 18.58
C LEU A 22 -9.54 -14.59 18.77
N ARG A 23 -10.63 -13.95 18.33
CA ARG A 23 -10.84 -12.50 18.54
C ARG A 23 -10.97 -12.14 20.01
N ALA A 24 -11.70 -12.94 20.78
CA ALA A 24 -11.88 -12.73 22.22
C ALA A 24 -10.54 -12.84 22.97
N SER A 25 -9.72 -13.83 22.63
CA SER A 25 -8.40 -14.04 23.26
C SER A 25 -7.43 -12.87 23.00
N LEU A 26 -7.58 -12.18 21.87
CA LEU A 26 -6.76 -11.02 21.51
C LEU A 26 -7.32 -9.70 22.06
N GLN A 27 -8.54 -9.68 22.57
CA GLN A 27 -9.26 -8.44 22.89
C GLN A 27 -8.55 -7.58 23.93
N GLU A 28 -8.07 -8.17 25.02
CA GLU A 28 -7.37 -7.41 26.09
C GLU A 28 -6.15 -6.66 25.55
N TRP A 29 -5.40 -7.29 24.65
CA TRP A 29 -4.21 -6.70 24.04
C TRP A 29 -4.59 -5.63 23.02
N VAL A 30 -5.63 -5.89 22.22
CA VAL A 30 -6.12 -4.94 21.21
C VAL A 30 -6.63 -3.64 21.85
N GLU A 31 -7.28 -3.72 23.02
CA GLU A 31 -7.76 -2.54 23.76
C GLU A 31 -6.62 -1.62 24.22
N LYS A 32 -5.47 -2.20 24.59
CA LYS A 32 -4.27 -1.48 25.05
C LYS A 32 -3.33 -1.10 23.90
N ALA A 33 -3.48 -1.73 22.73
CA ALA A 33 -2.56 -1.55 21.61
C ALA A 33 -2.92 -0.35 20.74
N ARG A 34 -1.89 0.31 20.21
CA ARG A 34 -2.05 1.21 19.06
C ARG A 34 -2.05 0.40 17.76
N ARG A 35 -2.83 0.83 16.78
CA ARG A 35 -2.76 0.24 15.43
C ARG A 35 -1.40 0.58 14.81
N ALA A 36 -0.60 -0.43 14.53
CA ALA A 36 0.60 -0.27 13.72
C ALA A 36 0.18 -0.16 12.24
N GLY A 37 0.21 1.05 11.67
CA GLY A 37 -0.17 1.29 10.26
C GLY A 37 -1.66 1.58 9.99
N GLY A 38 -1.95 1.92 8.74
CA GLY A 38 -3.16 2.65 8.28
C GLY A 38 -4.53 1.96 8.36
N ARG A 39 -5.53 2.66 7.80
CA ARG A 39 -6.98 2.36 7.75
C ARG A 39 -7.29 0.87 7.57
N ARG A 40 -8.30 0.34 8.29
CA ARG A 40 -8.88 -1.00 8.04
C ARG A 40 -9.05 -1.20 6.53
N VAL A 41 -8.42 -2.20 5.94
CA VAL A 41 -8.75 -2.66 4.58
C VAL A 41 -10.08 -3.42 4.70
N ALA A 42 -11.16 -2.66 4.84
CA ALA A 42 -12.50 -3.19 4.72
C ALA A 42 -12.80 -3.34 3.24
N GLY A 43 -12.85 -4.58 2.76
CA GLY A 43 -13.31 -4.88 1.41
C GLY A 43 -12.23 -4.80 0.34
N ARG A 44 -12.10 -5.92 -0.38
CA ARG A 44 -11.41 -6.12 -1.67
C ARG A 44 -11.26 -4.84 -2.52
N ARG A 45 -10.04 -4.27 -2.58
CA ARG A 45 -9.50 -3.53 -3.74
C ARG A 45 -7.96 -3.66 -3.79
N THR A 46 -7.51 -4.48 -4.76
CA THR A 46 -6.23 -4.51 -5.50
C THR A 46 -4.87 -4.51 -4.76
N PRO A 47 -3.89 -5.33 -5.21
CA PRO A 47 -2.53 -5.34 -4.66
C PRO A 47 -1.78 -4.08 -5.12
N GLY A 48 -1.97 -2.98 -4.40
CA GLY A 48 -1.17 -1.76 -4.54
C GLY A 48 -0.08 -1.74 -3.48
N SER A 49 0.97 -2.54 -3.70
CA SER A 49 2.28 -2.47 -3.05
C SER A 49 2.51 -1.20 -2.22
N GLY A 50 2.53 -1.37 -0.91
CA GLY A 50 3.24 -0.45 -0.01
C GLY A 50 4.73 -0.47 -0.34
N SER A 51 5.17 0.50 -1.13
CA SER A 51 6.54 1.01 -1.14
C SER A 51 6.46 2.47 -1.58
N GLY A 52 6.14 3.33 -0.62
CA GLY A 52 5.91 4.76 -0.85
C GLY A 52 7.19 5.58 -0.91
N SER A 53 8.40 5.00 -0.84
CA SER A 53 9.65 5.76 -0.88
C SER A 53 10.32 5.69 -2.25
N GLY A 54 10.51 4.50 -2.83
CA GLY A 54 11.11 4.33 -4.16
C GLY A 54 10.25 4.95 -5.26
N ARG A 55 8.97 4.55 -5.33
CA ARG A 55 8.02 5.10 -6.32
C ARG A 55 7.82 6.61 -6.24
N ARG A 56 8.06 7.24 -5.08
CA ARG A 56 7.94 8.70 -4.98
C ARG A 56 9.14 9.42 -5.58
N ASN A 57 10.33 8.81 -5.52
CA ASN A 57 11.52 9.35 -6.15
C ASN A 57 11.40 9.25 -7.68
N ASP A 58 11.02 8.06 -8.18
CA ASP A 58 10.79 7.81 -9.61
C ASP A 58 9.75 8.79 -10.18
N LEU A 59 8.67 9.07 -9.44
CA LEU A 59 7.65 10.02 -9.89
C LEU A 59 8.20 11.46 -9.98
N ASN A 60 9.11 11.89 -9.10
CA ASN A 60 9.68 13.24 -9.21
C ASN A 60 10.56 13.39 -10.45
N GLU A 61 11.36 12.37 -10.76
CA GLU A 61 12.21 12.33 -11.95
C GLU A 61 11.36 12.34 -13.22
N ILE A 62 10.32 11.51 -13.29
CA ILE A 62 9.36 11.49 -14.40
C ILE A 62 8.69 12.88 -14.56
N ARG A 63 8.34 13.56 -13.46
CA ARG A 63 7.72 14.91 -13.53
C ARG A 63 8.68 15.96 -14.07
N GLN A 64 9.96 15.87 -13.72
CA GLN A 64 10.96 16.82 -14.20
C GLN A 64 11.20 16.61 -15.70
N TRP A 65 11.47 15.37 -16.09
CA TRP A 65 11.67 15.01 -17.49
C TRP A 65 10.45 15.38 -18.34
N GLY A 66 9.24 15.10 -17.85
CA GLY A 66 8.00 15.44 -18.54
C GLY A 66 7.88 16.95 -18.80
N ARG A 67 8.19 17.79 -17.82
CA ARG A 67 8.16 19.26 -17.98
C ARG A 67 9.20 19.74 -19.00
N GLU A 68 10.40 19.17 -18.97
CA GLU A 68 11.48 19.49 -19.92
C GLU A 68 11.12 19.07 -21.36
N ASN A 69 10.36 17.99 -21.52
CA ASN A 69 9.88 17.48 -22.81
C ASN A 69 8.52 18.08 -23.24
N GLY A 70 8.05 19.13 -22.56
CA GLY A 70 6.84 19.87 -22.94
C GLY A 70 5.51 19.22 -22.53
N PHE A 71 5.54 18.16 -21.72
CA PHE A 71 4.33 17.54 -21.19
C PHE A 71 3.71 18.36 -20.06
N LYS A 72 2.37 18.39 -20.01
CA LYS A 72 1.63 18.98 -18.90
C LYS A 72 1.58 18.02 -17.72
N VAL A 73 2.35 18.32 -16.68
CA VAL A 73 2.46 17.46 -15.49
C VAL A 73 1.88 18.14 -14.26
N SER A 74 1.18 17.38 -13.40
CA SER A 74 0.67 17.87 -12.11
C SER A 74 1.78 17.92 -11.05
N ASP A 75 1.84 19.03 -10.29
CA ASP A 75 2.82 19.24 -9.20
C ASP A 75 2.69 18.23 -8.07
N ARG A 76 1.48 17.67 -7.87
CA ARG A 76 1.19 16.69 -6.82
C ARG A 76 0.31 15.55 -7.35
N GLY A 77 0.44 14.38 -6.74
CA GLY A 77 -0.37 13.21 -7.06
C GLY A 77 0.20 12.35 -8.19
N ARG A 78 -0.65 11.54 -8.84
CA ARG A 78 -0.22 10.64 -9.92
C ARG A 78 0.23 11.44 -11.15
N VAL A 79 1.23 10.94 -11.85
CA VAL A 79 1.63 11.46 -13.15
C VAL A 79 0.69 10.87 -14.20
N SER A 80 0.40 11.63 -15.27
CA SER A 80 -0.41 11.12 -16.37
C SER A 80 0.31 9.96 -17.04
N ARG A 81 -0.43 8.90 -17.37
CA ARG A 81 0.11 7.68 -17.99
C ARG A 81 0.92 7.95 -19.26
N GLU A 82 0.51 8.94 -20.04
CA GLU A 82 1.23 9.38 -21.24
C GLU A 82 2.68 9.80 -20.97
N VAL A 83 2.91 10.47 -19.82
CA VAL A 83 4.25 10.93 -19.43
C VAL A 83 5.08 9.79 -18.86
N GLU A 84 4.45 8.86 -18.12
CA GLU A 84 5.10 7.64 -17.64
C GLU A 84 5.58 6.78 -18.83
N GLU A 85 4.72 6.52 -19.82
CA GLU A 85 5.08 5.73 -21.02
C GLU A 85 6.10 6.43 -21.92
N ALA A 86 6.08 7.77 -22.01
CA ALA A 86 7.09 8.52 -22.73
C ALA A 86 8.46 8.49 -22.03
N TYR A 87 8.47 8.58 -20.69
CA TYR A 87 9.69 8.48 -19.89
C TYR A 87 10.31 7.08 -20.01
N ASP A 88 9.50 6.03 -19.88
CA ASP A 88 9.94 4.64 -20.00
C ASP A 88 10.56 4.38 -21.38
N ARG A 89 9.98 4.91 -22.46
CA ARG A 89 10.56 4.79 -23.81
C ARG A 89 11.88 5.54 -23.99
N ALA A 90 12.11 6.61 -23.24
CA ALA A 90 13.33 7.41 -23.34
C ALA A 90 14.49 6.85 -22.51
N HIS A 91 14.21 5.99 -21.53
CA HIS A 91 15.17 5.44 -20.57
C HIS A 91 15.26 3.91 -20.63
N ASN A 92 14.84 3.31 -21.75
CA ASN A 92 14.87 1.88 -22.06
C ASN A 92 15.58 1.65 -23.38
#